data_AF-A0A851NCA3-F1
#
_entry.id   AF-A0A851NCA3-F1
#
_cell.length_a   1.000
_cell.length_b   1.000
_cell.length_c   1.000
_cell.angle_alpha   90.00
_cell.angle_beta   90.00
_cell.angle_gamma   90.00
#
_symmetry.space_group_name_H-M   'P 1'
#
loop_
_entity.id
_entity.type
_entity.pdbx_description
1 polymer ?
#
loop_
_entity_poly.entity_id
_entity_poly.type
_entity_poly.pdbx_seq_one_letter_code
_entity_poly.pdbx_strand_id
1 'polypeptide(L)'
;LCSSEDEVDVLLHGTPDQKRKLIRECLTGESESSSDDEFQKEMEAELNTTMKTMEGKWKLPEMGTSSNTGQTGPATTSKYYDDIYFDSDSEDEDKTDTQDVRKNRKHQQRRILSNDELLYDPEEDNRDQEWVDSQRRGYRNQRRVPQQQQAKPAAVPNSDAVLNCPACMTTLCLDCQRHESYKTQYRAMFVMNCFVNKEEILKYRKKVKRRSKKMKHNEETSSIQSNQEEEEVYHPVLCTECETEVAVMDKDEVFHFFNVLASHS
;
A
#
# COMPACT_ATOMS: atom_id res chain seq x y z
N LEU A 1 3.80 -9.42 45.44
CA LEU A 1 4.04 -10.88 45.32
C LEU A 1 3.02 -11.58 46.21
N CYS A 2 2.35 -12.61 45.69
CA CYS A 2 1.14 -13.30 46.17
C CYS A 2 -0.19 -12.66 45.75
N SER A 3 -0.65 -12.92 44.52
CA SER A 3 -2.09 -12.89 44.19
C SER A 3 -2.48 -13.94 43.14
N SER A 4 -1.65 -14.97 42.92
CA SER A 4 -1.94 -16.06 41.99
C SER A 4 -2.20 -17.39 42.71
N GLU A 5 -1.83 -17.52 43.98
CA GLU A 5 -1.97 -18.77 44.75
C GLU A 5 -3.41 -18.95 45.28
N ASP A 6 -4.08 -17.84 45.65
CA ASP A 6 -5.48 -17.83 46.08
C ASP A 6 -6.48 -18.17 44.94
N GLU A 7 -6.16 -17.81 43.70
CA GLU A 7 -7.02 -18.11 42.53
C GLU A 7 -7.09 -19.62 42.25
N VAL A 8 -5.95 -20.32 42.40
CA VAL A 8 -5.88 -21.78 42.18
C VAL A 8 -6.64 -22.53 43.27
N ASP A 9 -6.57 -22.05 44.51
CA ASP A 9 -7.29 -22.63 45.64
C ASP A 9 -8.81 -22.41 45.53
N VAL A 10 -9.26 -21.27 45.02
CA VAL A 10 -10.69 -21.04 44.73
C VAL A 10 -11.17 -21.96 43.61
N LEU A 11 -10.37 -22.22 42.58
CA LEU A 11 -10.71 -23.16 41.49
C LEU A 11 -10.77 -24.62 41.96
N LEU A 12 -9.91 -25.02 42.89
CA LEU A 12 -9.86 -26.40 43.39
C LEU A 12 -10.87 -26.64 44.52
N HIS A 13 -10.92 -25.75 45.52
CA HIS A 13 -11.62 -25.97 46.79
C HIS A 13 -12.74 -24.95 47.08
N GLY A 14 -12.90 -23.90 46.27
CA GLY A 14 -13.94 -22.88 46.44
C GLY A 14 -15.36 -23.40 46.25
N THR A 15 -16.33 -22.64 46.76
CA THR A 15 -17.75 -22.92 46.52
C THR A 15 -18.12 -22.68 45.05
N PRO A 16 -19.21 -23.30 44.53
CA PRO A 16 -19.62 -23.12 43.14
C PRO A 16 -19.82 -21.66 42.74
N ASP A 17 -20.30 -20.81 43.66
CA ASP A 17 -20.47 -19.38 43.43
C ASP A 17 -19.14 -18.64 43.35
N GLN A 18 -18.17 -18.99 44.19
CA GLN A 18 -16.82 -18.40 44.13
C GLN A 18 -16.11 -18.76 42.82
N LYS A 19 -16.24 -20.02 42.35
CA LYS A 19 -15.70 -20.44 41.05
C LYS A 19 -16.34 -19.69 39.89
N ARG A 20 -17.68 -19.53 39.91
CA ARG A 20 -18.39 -18.76 38.88
C ARG A 20 -18.03 -17.28 38.90
N LYS A 21 -17.82 -16.70 40.09
CA LYS A 21 -17.40 -15.31 40.25
C LYS A 21 -15.98 -15.09 39.69
N LEU A 22 -15.03 -15.97 40.02
CA LEU A 22 -13.66 -15.91 39.51
C LEU A 22 -13.61 -16.08 37.98
N ILE A 23 -14.36 -17.04 37.42
CA ILE A 23 -14.40 -17.26 35.96
C ILE A 23 -15.00 -16.05 35.24
N ARG A 24 -16.04 -15.41 35.81
CA ARG A 24 -16.61 -14.18 35.25
C ARG A 24 -15.56 -13.07 35.25
N GLU A 25 -14.91 -12.84 36.38
CA GLU A 25 -13.86 -11.82 36.53
C GLU A 25 -12.71 -12.00 35.53
N CYS A 26 -12.25 -13.23 35.28
CA CYS A 26 -11.20 -13.51 34.29
C CYS A 26 -11.66 -13.35 32.82
N LEU A 27 -12.94 -13.60 32.52
CA LEU A 27 -13.45 -13.58 31.14
C LEU A 27 -14.04 -12.23 30.72
N THR A 28 -14.66 -11.50 31.64
CA THR A 28 -15.27 -10.19 31.36
C THR A 28 -14.44 -9.02 31.90
N GLY A 29 -13.42 -9.27 32.73
CA GLY A 29 -12.61 -8.23 33.36
C GLY A 29 -13.37 -7.42 34.42
N GLU A 30 -14.58 -7.84 34.79
CA GLU A 30 -15.47 -7.14 35.70
C GLU A 30 -15.12 -7.47 37.16
N SER A 31 -14.03 -6.90 37.66
CA SER A 31 -13.84 -6.76 39.12
C SER A 31 -14.75 -5.63 39.64
N GLU A 32 -15.42 -5.83 40.78
CA GLU A 32 -16.26 -4.84 41.46
C GLU A 32 -15.44 -3.66 42.08
N SER A 33 -14.25 -3.38 41.54
CA SER A 33 -13.50 -2.17 41.80
C SER A 33 -14.14 -1.02 41.01
N SER A 34 -15.06 -0.35 41.69
CA SER A 34 -15.57 0.96 41.34
C SER A 34 -14.44 1.98 41.19
N SER A 35 -13.98 2.18 39.96
CA SER A 35 -13.55 3.49 39.49
C SER A 35 -14.06 3.66 38.06
N ASP A 36 -15.16 4.41 37.96
CA ASP A 36 -15.49 5.24 36.80
C ASP A 36 -14.21 6.06 36.49
N ASP A 37 -13.33 5.48 35.66
CA ASP A 37 -12.03 6.07 35.34
C ASP A 37 -12.31 7.42 34.68
N GLU A 38 -11.87 8.51 35.31
CA GLU A 38 -12.09 9.89 34.82
C GLU A 38 -11.68 10.01 33.35
N PHE A 39 -10.65 9.26 32.96
CA PHE A 39 -10.17 9.13 31.59
C PHE A 39 -11.17 8.47 30.63
N GLN A 40 -11.83 7.38 31.02
CA GLN A 40 -12.83 6.70 30.19
C GLN A 40 -14.02 7.63 29.92
N LYS A 41 -14.45 8.38 30.94
CA LYS A 41 -15.53 9.35 30.85
C LYS A 41 -15.17 10.58 30.04
N GLU A 42 -13.93 11.06 30.18
CA GLU A 42 -13.38 12.13 29.34
C GLU A 42 -13.32 11.68 27.88
N MET A 43 -12.83 10.47 27.60
CA MET A 43 -12.82 9.89 26.26
C MET A 43 -14.22 9.76 25.68
N GLU A 44 -15.20 9.26 26.43
CA GLU A 44 -16.59 9.20 26.00
C GLU A 44 -17.17 10.59 25.72
N ALA A 45 -16.83 11.59 26.54
CA ALA A 45 -17.27 12.96 26.33
C ALA A 45 -16.61 13.59 25.09
N GLU A 46 -15.32 13.36 24.86
CA GLU A 46 -14.59 13.81 23.68
C GLU A 46 -15.15 13.17 22.40
N LEU A 47 -15.39 11.85 22.42
CA LEU A 47 -15.98 11.13 21.30
C LEU A 47 -17.38 11.66 20.97
N ASN A 48 -18.23 11.82 21.98
CA ASN A 48 -19.58 12.38 21.81
C ASN A 48 -19.55 13.82 21.29
N THR A 49 -18.62 14.64 21.78
CA THR A 49 -18.45 16.03 21.32
C THR A 49 -17.98 16.06 19.87
N THR A 50 -17.05 15.18 19.50
CA THR A 50 -16.52 15.06 18.13
C THR A 50 -17.60 14.60 17.16
N MET A 51 -18.37 13.56 17.51
CA MET A 51 -19.51 13.10 16.70
C MET A 51 -20.54 14.22 16.50
N LYS A 52 -20.93 14.92 17.57
CA LYS A 52 -21.89 16.03 17.50
C LYS A 52 -21.39 17.20 16.64
N THR A 53 -20.09 17.45 16.63
CA THR A 53 -19.45 18.48 15.80
C THR A 53 -19.47 18.08 14.32
N MET A 54 -19.23 16.80 14.03
CA MET A 54 -19.35 16.27 12.66
C MET A 54 -20.80 16.29 12.19
N GLU A 55 -21.76 15.83 12.99
CA GLU A 55 -23.19 15.87 12.66
C GLU A 55 -23.70 17.29 12.40
N GLY A 56 -23.22 18.28 13.17
CA GLY A 56 -23.55 19.70 12.97
C GLY A 56 -22.97 20.30 11.69
N LYS A 57 -21.78 19.84 11.27
CA LYS A 57 -21.15 20.24 9.99
C LYS A 57 -21.82 19.61 8.77
N TRP A 58 -22.43 18.43 8.94
CA TRP A 58 -23.04 17.67 7.85
C TRP A 58 -24.51 18.05 7.59
N LYS A 59 -25.13 18.85 8.47
CA LYS A 59 -26.44 19.45 8.19
C LYS A 59 -26.32 20.74 7.37
N LEU A 60 -26.37 20.60 6.04
CA LEU A 60 -26.63 21.67 5.07
C LEU A 60 -27.68 21.20 4.04
N PRO A 61 -28.39 22.12 3.36
CA PRO A 61 -29.86 22.17 3.31
C PRO A 61 -30.49 21.33 2.19
N GLU A 62 -31.81 21.12 2.30
CA GLU A 62 -32.64 20.51 1.27
C GLU A 62 -32.50 21.15 -0.12
N MET A 63 -32.39 20.26 -1.12
CA MET A 63 -32.89 20.34 -2.49
C MET A 63 -32.26 21.36 -3.46
N GLY A 64 -31.53 20.81 -4.45
CA GLY A 64 -31.17 21.47 -5.69
C GLY A 64 -30.91 20.46 -6.81
N THR A 65 -31.91 20.27 -7.68
CA THR A 65 -31.90 19.48 -8.92
C THR A 65 -30.71 19.78 -9.84
N SER A 66 -30.05 18.76 -10.42
CA SER A 66 -29.59 18.72 -11.83
C SER A 66 -28.86 17.41 -12.23
N SER A 67 -29.54 16.63 -13.08
CA SER A 67 -29.13 16.05 -14.38
C SER A 67 -27.72 15.47 -14.67
N ASN A 68 -27.71 14.15 -14.95
CA ASN A 68 -26.97 13.35 -15.96
C ASN A 68 -25.47 13.55 -16.25
N THR A 69 -24.68 12.46 -16.19
CA THR A 69 -24.27 11.65 -17.38
C THR A 69 -23.45 10.41 -16.98
N GLY A 70 -23.66 9.28 -17.68
CA GLY A 70 -22.70 8.16 -17.76
C GLY A 70 -23.16 6.77 -17.31
N GLN A 71 -23.98 6.08 -18.11
CA GLN A 71 -24.29 4.64 -17.96
C GLN A 71 -23.24 3.77 -18.67
N THR A 72 -22.86 2.62 -18.08
CA THR A 72 -22.86 1.32 -18.78
C THR A 72 -23.02 0.16 -17.80
N GLY A 73 -24.05 -0.68 -17.99
CA GLY A 73 -24.26 -1.96 -17.30
C GLY A 73 -25.74 -2.23 -16.97
N PRO A 74 -26.31 -3.42 -17.30
CA PRO A 74 -27.70 -3.74 -16.99
C PRO A 74 -27.77 -4.24 -15.55
N ALA A 75 -27.82 -3.32 -14.60
CA ALA A 75 -28.13 -3.65 -13.22
C ALA A 75 -29.40 -2.89 -12.85
N THR A 76 -30.44 -3.64 -12.51
CA THR A 76 -31.62 -3.14 -11.81
C THR A 76 -31.18 -2.13 -10.75
N THR A 77 -31.59 -0.87 -10.87
CA THR A 77 -31.31 0.18 -9.88
C THR A 77 -32.12 -0.08 -8.61
N SER A 78 -31.79 -1.17 -7.91
CA SER A 78 -32.35 -1.47 -6.60
C SER A 78 -31.69 -0.53 -5.60
N LYS A 79 -32.49 0.21 -4.84
CA LYS A 79 -32.00 1.07 -3.75
C LYS A 79 -31.54 0.25 -2.52
N TYR A 80 -31.67 -1.07 -2.58
CA TYR A 80 -31.47 -2.01 -1.48
C TYR A 80 -30.64 -3.22 -1.95
N TYR A 81 -29.84 -3.79 -1.06
CA TYR A 81 -29.11 -5.04 -1.31
C TYR A 81 -30.08 -6.18 -1.60
N ASP A 82 -29.65 -7.14 -2.43
CA ASP A 82 -30.43 -8.33 -2.76
C ASP A 82 -30.79 -9.10 -1.48
N ASP A 83 -32.03 -9.59 -1.39
CA ASP A 83 -32.54 -10.31 -0.23
C ASP A 83 -31.74 -11.59 0.04
N ILE A 84 -31.13 -12.15 -1.01
CA ILE A 84 -30.26 -13.34 -0.94
C ILE A 84 -28.95 -13.05 -0.20
N TYR A 85 -28.44 -11.81 -0.22
CA TYR A 85 -27.14 -11.45 0.37
C TYR A 85 -27.14 -11.55 1.91
N PHE A 86 -28.30 -11.44 2.57
CA PHE A 86 -28.47 -11.49 4.03
C PHE A 86 -29.17 -12.78 4.54
N ASP A 87 -29.42 -13.76 3.67
CA ASP A 87 -30.21 -14.97 3.98
C ASP A 87 -29.45 -15.98 4.88
N SER A 88 -28.14 -15.80 5.06
CA SER A 88 -27.30 -16.68 5.91
C SER A 88 -27.37 -16.37 7.41
N ASP A 89 -28.00 -15.27 7.82
CA ASP A 89 -28.10 -14.85 9.25
C ASP A 89 -29.55 -14.82 9.76
N SER A 90 -30.52 -15.26 8.96
CA SER A 90 -31.90 -15.45 9.43
C SER A 90 -32.16 -16.89 9.83
N GLU A 91 -31.84 -17.22 11.08
CA GLU A 91 -32.53 -18.31 11.78
C GLU A 91 -34.00 -17.91 11.96
N ASP A 92 -34.85 -18.24 10.98
CA ASP A 92 -36.30 -18.16 11.10
C ASP A 92 -36.82 -19.41 11.83
N GLU A 93 -36.84 -19.37 13.16
CA GLU A 93 -37.78 -20.18 13.95
C GLU A 93 -38.76 -19.26 14.71
N ASP A 94 -40.03 -19.33 14.28
CA ASP A 94 -41.26 -18.91 14.95
C ASP A 94 -41.42 -17.45 15.43
N LYS A 95 -42.38 -16.72 14.81
CA LYS A 95 -43.61 -16.24 15.50
C LYS A 95 -44.56 -15.47 14.59
N THR A 96 -45.82 -15.85 14.74
CA THR A 96 -47.07 -15.31 14.20
C THR A 96 -47.31 -13.82 14.48
N ASP A 97 -47.98 -13.17 13.52
CA ASP A 97 -48.81 -11.96 13.65
C ASP A 97 -48.16 -10.69 14.23
N THR A 98 -47.39 -9.98 13.40
CA THR A 98 -47.26 -8.50 13.34
C THR A 98 -46.36 -8.14 12.15
N GLN A 99 -46.80 -8.52 10.94
CA GLN A 99 -45.89 -8.68 9.80
C GLN A 99 -45.51 -7.38 9.06
N ASP A 100 -46.36 -6.35 9.04
CA ASP A 100 -46.13 -5.24 8.08
C ASP A 100 -45.19 -4.14 8.60
N VAL A 101 -45.12 -3.91 9.91
CA VAL A 101 -44.25 -2.86 10.48
C VAL A 101 -42.80 -3.33 10.65
N ARG A 102 -42.60 -4.63 10.91
CA ARG A 102 -41.25 -5.22 11.10
C ARG A 102 -40.49 -5.38 9.78
N LYS A 103 -41.19 -5.71 8.69
CA LYS A 103 -40.60 -5.81 7.34
C LYS A 103 -40.07 -4.46 6.83
N ASN A 104 -40.81 -3.36 7.07
CA ASN A 104 -40.39 -2.02 6.65
C ASN A 104 -39.11 -1.50 7.34
N ARG A 105 -38.88 -1.80 8.63
CA ARG A 105 -37.65 -1.40 9.33
C ARG A 105 -36.43 -2.19 8.86
N LYS A 106 -36.58 -3.51 8.63
CA LYS A 106 -35.51 -4.35 8.05
C LYS A 106 -35.14 -3.92 6.63
N HIS A 107 -36.13 -3.51 5.83
CA HIS A 107 -35.88 -3.04 4.47
C HIS A 107 -35.10 -1.72 4.46
N GLN A 108 -35.40 -0.78 5.35
CA GLN A 108 -34.61 0.47 5.50
C GLN A 108 -33.13 0.22 5.88
N GLN A 109 -32.84 -0.83 6.65
CA GLN A 109 -31.47 -1.20 7.04
C GLN A 109 -30.65 -1.82 5.89
N ARG A 110 -31.30 -2.36 4.86
CA ARG A 110 -30.64 -2.95 3.68
C ARG A 110 -30.39 -1.95 2.56
N ARG A 111 -30.56 -0.64 2.82
CA ARG A 111 -30.33 0.38 1.79
C ARG A 111 -28.85 0.41 1.43
N ILE A 112 -28.56 0.47 0.13
CA ILE A 112 -27.17 0.62 -0.31
C ILE A 112 -26.71 2.03 0.08
N LEU A 113 -25.68 2.11 0.92
CA LEU A 113 -25.07 3.37 1.32
C LEU A 113 -24.44 4.05 0.10
N SER A 114 -24.53 5.37 0.01
CA SER A 114 -23.80 6.12 -1.01
C SER A 114 -22.30 6.09 -0.72
N ASN A 115 -21.47 6.32 -1.74
CA ASN A 115 -20.03 6.47 -1.59
C ASN A 115 -19.67 7.51 -0.50
N ASP A 116 -20.39 8.64 -0.44
CA ASP A 116 -20.22 9.67 0.59
C ASP A 116 -20.56 9.16 2.00
N GLU A 117 -21.54 8.26 2.14
CA GLU A 117 -21.91 7.62 3.41
C GLU A 117 -20.90 6.53 3.81
N LEU A 118 -20.25 5.91 2.83
CA LEU A 118 -19.15 4.96 3.01
C LEU A 118 -17.79 5.65 3.20
N LEU A 119 -17.73 6.98 3.12
CA LEU A 119 -16.48 7.76 3.09
C LEU A 119 -15.51 7.31 1.98
N TYR A 120 -16.03 6.71 0.92
CA TYR A 120 -15.26 6.25 -0.23
C TYR A 120 -15.29 7.32 -1.31
N ASP A 121 -14.12 7.87 -1.66
CA ASP A 121 -14.00 8.80 -2.80
C ASP A 121 -13.61 8.01 -4.06
N PRO A 122 -14.54 7.79 -5.01
CA PRO A 122 -14.23 7.06 -6.23
C PRO A 122 -13.20 7.76 -7.14
N GLU A 123 -12.93 9.06 -6.93
CA GLU A 123 -11.99 9.84 -7.73
C GLU A 123 -10.60 9.96 -7.08
N GLU A 124 -10.39 9.40 -5.89
CA GLU A 124 -9.11 9.44 -5.18
C GLU A 124 -7.99 8.79 -6.02
N ASP A 125 -8.25 7.58 -6.52
CA ASP A 125 -7.30 6.86 -7.39
C ASP A 125 -6.95 7.66 -8.65
N ASN A 126 -7.92 8.36 -9.25
CA ASN A 126 -7.69 9.19 -10.44
C ASN A 126 -6.78 10.37 -10.11
N ARG A 127 -7.02 11.06 -8.99
CA ARG A 127 -6.17 12.17 -8.53
C ARG A 127 -4.75 11.70 -8.23
N ASP A 128 -4.60 10.54 -7.61
CA ASP A 128 -3.29 9.96 -7.29
C ASP A 128 -2.53 9.54 -8.56
N GLN A 129 -3.21 8.93 -9.52
CA GLN A 129 -2.63 8.59 -10.81
C GLN A 129 -2.14 9.84 -11.56
N GLU A 130 -2.92 10.92 -11.55
CA GLU A 130 -2.54 12.20 -12.15
C GLU A 130 -1.30 12.81 -11.49
N TRP A 131 -1.20 12.69 -10.16
CA TRP A 131 -0.04 13.16 -9.40
C TRP A 131 1.23 12.36 -9.74
N VAL A 132 1.15 11.03 -9.76
CA VAL A 132 2.26 10.14 -10.17
C VAL A 132 2.71 10.46 -11.59
N ASP A 133 1.75 10.62 -12.51
CA ASP A 133 2.02 11.02 -13.88
C ASP A 133 2.72 12.38 -13.98
N SER A 134 2.31 13.33 -13.15
CA SER A 134 2.93 14.65 -13.06
C SER A 134 4.38 14.55 -12.60
N GLN A 135 4.66 13.76 -11.57
CA GLN A 135 6.03 13.48 -11.11
C GLN A 135 6.88 12.83 -12.21
N ARG A 136 6.36 11.79 -12.88
CA ARG A 136 7.06 11.12 -13.99
C ARG A 136 7.34 12.07 -15.16
N ARG A 137 6.41 12.99 -15.47
CA ARG A 137 6.62 14.06 -16.47
C ARG A 137 7.71 15.04 -16.05
N GLY A 138 7.74 15.43 -14.77
CA GLY A 138 8.74 16.35 -14.21
C GLY A 138 10.18 15.88 -14.48
N TYR A 139 10.46 14.61 -14.23
CA TYR A 139 11.78 14.03 -14.47
C TYR A 139 12.16 13.99 -15.96
N ARG A 140 11.23 13.60 -16.84
CA ARG A 140 11.50 13.50 -18.28
C ARG A 140 11.67 14.86 -18.96
N ASN A 141 11.00 15.90 -18.48
CA ASN A 141 11.03 17.24 -19.08
C ASN A 141 12.31 18.01 -18.75
N GLN A 142 13.10 17.62 -17.73
CA GLN A 142 14.39 18.27 -17.43
C GLN A 142 15.41 18.15 -18.56
N ARG A 143 15.25 17.22 -19.51
CA ARG A 143 16.15 17.04 -20.66
C ARG A 143 15.56 17.48 -22.01
N ARG A 144 14.30 17.93 -22.08
CA ARG A 144 13.66 18.35 -23.35
C ARG A 144 13.63 19.87 -23.50
N VAL A 145 14.17 20.35 -24.61
CA VAL A 145 14.11 21.76 -25.06
C VAL A 145 12.64 22.20 -25.14
N PRO A 146 12.27 23.41 -24.68
CA PRO A 146 10.89 23.86 -24.69
C PRO A 146 10.41 24.10 -26.12
N GLN A 147 9.83 23.07 -26.74
CA GLN A 147 9.12 23.25 -28.01
C GLN A 147 7.67 23.61 -27.72
N GLN A 148 7.26 24.70 -28.38
CA GLN A 148 6.04 25.48 -28.19
C GLN A 148 4.73 24.69 -28.07
N GLN A 149 3.94 25.12 -27.07
CA GLN A 149 2.51 25.43 -27.11
C GLN A 149 1.49 24.32 -27.49
N GLN A 150 0.57 24.09 -26.52
CA GLN A 150 -0.85 23.78 -26.71
C GLN A 150 -1.22 22.43 -27.36
N ALA A 151 -0.61 21.33 -26.92
CA ALA A 151 -1.21 20.01 -27.05
C ALA A 151 -1.47 19.41 -25.66
N LYS A 152 -2.60 18.69 -25.52
CA LYS A 152 -2.88 17.88 -24.31
C LYS A 152 -1.62 17.07 -23.95
N PRO A 153 -1.24 17.00 -22.66
CA PRO A 153 -0.05 16.26 -22.27
C PRO A 153 -0.16 14.84 -22.79
N ALA A 154 0.82 14.41 -23.58
CA ALA A 154 0.85 13.03 -24.07
C ALA A 154 0.85 12.08 -22.87
N ALA A 155 0.09 10.98 -22.97
CA ALA A 155 0.04 9.95 -21.95
C ALA A 155 1.46 9.50 -21.61
N VAL A 156 1.77 9.39 -20.31
CA VAL A 156 3.08 8.92 -19.89
C VAL A 156 3.20 7.45 -20.30
N PRO A 157 4.26 7.05 -21.02
CA PRO A 157 4.55 5.65 -21.28
C PRO A 157 4.44 4.81 -20.00
N ASN A 158 3.85 3.62 -20.15
CA ASN A 158 3.66 2.70 -19.04
C ASN A 158 5.02 2.33 -18.42
N SER A 159 5.11 2.44 -17.09
CA SER A 159 6.20 1.88 -16.30
C SER A 159 5.91 0.41 -16.07
N ASP A 160 6.94 -0.43 -16.02
CA ASP A 160 6.76 -1.87 -15.78
C ASP A 160 6.44 -2.18 -14.31
N ALA A 161 6.97 -1.39 -13.37
CA ALA A 161 6.77 -1.59 -11.93
C ALA A 161 7.09 -0.32 -11.11
N VAL A 162 6.63 -0.32 -9.86
CA VAL A 162 7.11 0.58 -8.79
C VAL A 162 8.12 -0.17 -7.94
N LEU A 163 9.30 0.41 -7.72
CA LEU A 163 10.40 -0.21 -6.99
C LEU A 163 10.50 0.35 -5.57
N ASN A 164 10.55 -0.54 -4.57
CA ASN A 164 10.67 -0.22 -3.15
C ASN A 164 11.93 -0.83 -2.54
N CYS A 165 12.46 -0.18 -1.51
CA CYS A 165 13.60 -0.68 -0.75
C CYS A 165 13.21 -1.95 0.02
N PRO A 166 14.03 -3.02 0.00
CA PRO A 166 13.71 -4.25 0.71
C PRO A 166 13.77 -4.12 2.24
N ALA A 167 14.53 -3.16 2.78
CA ALA A 167 14.73 -3.00 4.22
C ALA A 167 13.69 -2.06 4.87
N CYS A 168 13.43 -0.90 4.26
CA CYS A 168 12.55 0.12 4.82
C CYS A 168 11.27 0.37 4.01
N MET A 169 11.05 -0.37 2.92
CA MET A 169 9.88 -0.23 2.02
C MET A 169 9.73 1.14 1.35
N THR A 170 10.68 2.07 1.52
CA THR A 170 10.67 3.37 0.87
C THR A 170 10.66 3.22 -0.65
N THR A 171 9.79 3.98 -1.32
CA THR A 171 9.73 4.03 -2.79
C THR A 171 11.03 4.60 -3.36
N LEU A 172 11.66 3.85 -4.25
CA LEU A 172 12.94 4.21 -4.89
C LEU A 172 12.74 4.66 -6.35
N CYS A 173 11.74 4.12 -7.04
CA CYS A 173 11.49 4.46 -8.44
C CYS A 173 10.04 4.23 -8.85
N LEU A 174 9.46 5.19 -9.58
CA LEU A 174 8.10 5.12 -10.15
C LEU A 174 8.09 4.78 -11.66
N ASP A 175 9.24 4.88 -12.33
CA ASP A 175 9.37 4.75 -13.78
C ASP A 175 10.60 3.90 -14.11
N CYS A 176 10.37 2.59 -14.28
CA CYS A 176 11.43 1.64 -14.55
C CYS A 176 11.06 0.70 -15.69
N GLN A 177 12.11 0.20 -16.35
CA GLN A 177 12.02 -0.82 -17.38
C GLN A 177 12.62 -2.11 -16.85
N ARG A 178 11.89 -3.20 -16.95
CA ARG A 178 12.36 -4.53 -16.55
C ARG A 178 13.46 -5.01 -17.50
N HIS A 179 14.51 -5.60 -16.94
CA HIS A 179 15.59 -6.16 -17.74
C HIS A 179 15.11 -7.39 -18.52
N GLU A 180 15.50 -7.50 -19.80
CA GLU A 180 15.04 -8.58 -20.70
C GLU A 180 15.49 -9.97 -20.25
N SER A 181 16.76 -10.12 -19.87
CA SER A 181 17.32 -11.40 -19.40
C SER A 181 16.98 -11.72 -17.94
N TYR A 182 16.99 -10.73 -17.05
CA TYR A 182 16.80 -10.91 -15.61
C TYR A 182 15.53 -10.23 -15.14
N LYS A 183 14.50 -11.05 -14.97
CA LYS A 183 13.16 -10.65 -14.55
C LYS A 183 13.08 -9.91 -13.21
N THR A 184 14.09 -10.03 -12.36
CA THR A 184 14.18 -9.39 -11.04
C THR A 184 14.99 -8.11 -11.06
N GLN A 185 15.57 -7.76 -12.21
CA GLN A 185 16.38 -6.56 -12.37
C GLN A 185 15.63 -5.51 -13.17
N TYR A 186 15.85 -4.26 -12.82
CA TYR A 186 15.15 -3.12 -13.41
C TYR A 186 16.15 -2.03 -13.74
N ARG A 187 15.91 -1.34 -14.86
CA ARG A 187 16.70 -0.20 -15.33
C ARG A 187 15.85 1.05 -15.20
N ALA A 188 16.41 2.10 -14.63
CA ALA A 188 15.72 3.37 -14.50
C ALA A 188 16.64 4.53 -14.86
N MET A 189 16.06 5.58 -15.44
CA MET A 189 16.77 6.85 -15.68
C MET A 189 16.68 7.78 -14.47
N PHE A 190 15.62 7.66 -13.68
CA PHE A 190 15.34 8.57 -12.56
C PHE A 190 14.97 7.76 -11.33
N VAL A 191 15.53 8.18 -10.20
CA VAL A 191 15.34 7.55 -8.91
C VAL A 191 15.06 8.63 -7.88
N MET A 192 14.37 8.23 -6.82
CA MET A 192 14.12 9.04 -5.63
C MET A 192 14.64 8.27 -4.41
N ASN A 193 14.95 8.98 -3.34
CA ASN A 193 15.35 8.37 -2.06
C ASN A 193 16.57 7.43 -2.20
N CYS A 194 17.49 7.78 -3.12
CA CYS A 194 18.71 7.04 -3.41
C CYS A 194 19.94 7.97 -3.35
N PHE A 195 21.01 7.49 -2.75
CA PHE A 195 22.33 8.13 -2.69
C PHE A 195 23.34 7.36 -3.55
N VAL A 196 24.12 8.04 -4.38
CA VAL A 196 25.13 7.43 -5.24
C VAL A 196 26.50 7.62 -4.61
N ASN A 197 27.14 6.53 -4.19
CA ASN A 197 28.49 6.59 -3.67
C ASN A 197 29.48 6.60 -4.84
N LYS A 198 29.98 7.79 -5.19
CA LYS A 198 30.95 7.99 -6.29
C LYS A 198 32.40 7.68 -5.89
N GLU A 199 32.65 7.47 -4.60
CA GLU A 199 33.98 7.15 -4.08
C GLU A 199 34.34 5.69 -4.34
N GLU A 200 33.33 4.83 -4.35
CA GLU A 200 33.46 3.41 -4.62
C GLU A 200 33.20 3.11 -6.10
N ILE A 201 34.13 2.38 -6.71
CA ILE A 201 34.05 1.96 -8.11
C ILE A 201 34.05 0.44 -8.17
N LEU A 202 32.92 -0.12 -8.59
CA LEU A 202 32.78 -1.53 -8.91
C LEU A 202 33.17 -1.76 -10.38
N LYS A 203 34.13 -2.67 -10.60
CA LYS A 203 34.60 -3.06 -11.93
C LYS A 203 34.23 -4.50 -12.19
N TYR A 204 33.35 -4.72 -13.16
CA TYR A 204 33.04 -6.07 -13.61
C TYR A 204 33.97 -6.49 -14.75
N ARG A 205 34.81 -7.49 -14.51
CA ARG A 205 35.54 -8.15 -15.60
C ARG A 205 34.59 -9.07 -16.37
N LYS A 206 34.26 -8.72 -17.61
CA LYS A 206 33.58 -9.65 -18.52
C LYS A 206 34.45 -10.90 -18.69
N LYS A 207 33.93 -12.07 -18.34
CA LYS A 207 34.61 -13.35 -18.63
C LYS A 207 34.56 -13.57 -20.14
N VAL A 208 35.64 -13.25 -20.84
CA VAL A 208 35.80 -13.55 -22.26
C VAL A 208 35.61 -15.06 -22.44
N LYS A 209 34.57 -15.48 -23.17
CA LYS A 209 34.38 -16.89 -23.54
C LYS A 209 35.55 -17.29 -24.45
N ARG A 210 36.56 -17.94 -23.88
CA ARG A 210 37.69 -18.50 -24.65
C ARG A 210 37.16 -19.58 -25.58
N ARG A 211 36.89 -19.23 -26.85
CA ARG A 211 36.79 -20.21 -27.92
C ARG A 211 38.15 -20.89 -28.02
N SER A 212 38.20 -22.18 -27.68
CA SER A 212 39.37 -23.04 -27.81
C SER A 212 39.78 -23.15 -29.29
N LYS A 213 40.67 -22.27 -29.75
CA LYS A 213 41.46 -22.52 -30.96
C LYS A 213 42.84 -23.02 -30.54
N LYS A 214 43.08 -24.25 -31.00
CA LYS A 214 44.28 -25.07 -30.92
C LYS A 214 45.57 -24.27 -31.10
N MET A 215 46.52 -24.55 -30.21
CA MET A 215 47.90 -24.05 -30.14
C MET A 215 48.62 -23.93 -31.48
N LYS A 216 49.38 -22.84 -31.66
CA LYS A 216 50.77 -22.93 -32.14
C LYS A 216 51.60 -21.74 -31.62
N HIS A 217 52.78 -22.08 -31.13
CA HIS A 217 53.82 -21.32 -30.44
C HIS A 217 54.37 -20.13 -31.25
N ASN A 218 54.70 -18.99 -30.62
CA ASN A 218 56.07 -18.45 -30.57
C ASN A 218 56.19 -17.24 -29.61
N GLU A 219 57.37 -17.11 -29.02
CA GLU A 219 57.78 -16.21 -27.94
C GLU A 219 58.22 -14.81 -28.41
N GLU A 220 58.14 -13.86 -27.46
CA GLU A 220 58.87 -12.59 -27.34
C GLU A 220 58.60 -11.44 -28.33
N THR A 221 57.87 -10.41 -27.86
CA THR A 221 58.37 -9.04 -27.58
C THR A 221 57.21 -8.02 -27.53
N SER A 222 57.21 -7.22 -26.46
CA SER A 222 56.71 -5.85 -26.36
C SER A 222 55.82 -5.31 -27.49
N SER A 223 54.53 -5.13 -27.20
CA SER A 223 53.83 -3.89 -27.58
C SER A 223 52.50 -3.79 -26.84
N ILE A 224 52.39 -2.70 -26.09
CA ILE A 224 51.15 -2.04 -25.69
C ILE A 224 50.25 -1.96 -26.91
N GLN A 225 49.26 -2.84 -27.03
CA GLN A 225 48.24 -2.77 -28.07
C GLN A 225 46.88 -3.10 -27.47
N SER A 226 46.22 -2.03 -27.03
CA SER A 226 44.79 -1.76 -27.29
C SER A 226 43.82 -2.93 -27.14
N ASN A 227 43.56 -3.34 -25.89
CA ASN A 227 42.21 -3.78 -25.54
C ASN A 227 41.53 -2.64 -24.79
N GLN A 228 40.98 -1.70 -25.56
CA GLN A 228 39.83 -0.89 -25.14
C GLN A 228 38.60 -1.81 -25.01
N GLU A 229 38.67 -2.81 -24.15
CA GLU A 229 37.44 -3.32 -23.55
C GLU A 229 37.08 -2.24 -22.53
N GLU A 230 36.14 -1.36 -22.92
CA GLU A 230 35.62 -0.31 -22.05
C GLU A 230 35.31 -0.91 -20.68
N GLU A 231 36.17 -0.64 -19.71
CA GLU A 231 35.99 -1.12 -18.35
C GLU A 231 34.70 -0.46 -17.84
N GLU A 232 33.60 -1.22 -17.81
CA GLU A 232 32.30 -0.77 -17.32
C GLU A 232 32.45 -0.51 -15.83
N VAL A 233 32.55 0.78 -15.51
CA VAL A 233 32.67 1.33 -14.17
C VAL A 233 31.27 1.57 -13.66
N TYR A 234 30.98 1.00 -12.49
CA TYR A 234 29.70 1.14 -11.81
C TYR A 234 29.89 1.78 -10.44
N HIS A 235 28.99 2.66 -10.06
CA HIS A 235 28.96 3.29 -8.73
C HIS A 235 27.79 2.72 -7.92
N PRO A 236 28.00 2.22 -6.70
CA PRO A 236 26.92 1.68 -5.89
C PRO A 236 25.93 2.77 -5.48
N VAL A 237 24.66 2.36 -5.39
CA VAL A 237 23.53 3.21 -5.08
C VAL A 237 22.80 2.64 -3.88
N LEU A 238 22.72 3.46 -2.84
CA LEU A 238 22.21 3.14 -1.52
C LEU A 238 20.87 3.84 -1.31
N CYS A 239 19.98 3.26 -0.51
CA CYS A 239 18.77 3.94 -0.06
C CYS A 239 19.13 5.06 0.92
N THR A 240 18.49 6.23 0.82
CA THR A 240 18.73 7.36 1.73
C THR A 240 18.25 7.13 3.15
N GLU A 241 17.23 6.27 3.34
CA GLU A 241 16.60 6.06 4.64
C GLU A 241 17.29 4.99 5.49
N CYS A 242 17.84 3.95 4.86
CA CYS A 242 18.39 2.78 5.56
C CYS A 242 19.76 2.33 5.05
N GLU A 243 20.38 3.11 4.16
CA GLU A 243 21.73 2.87 3.61
C GLU A 243 21.92 1.50 2.94
N THR A 244 20.83 0.79 2.64
CA THR A 244 20.90 -0.52 1.97
C THR A 244 21.29 -0.35 0.51
N GLU A 245 22.22 -1.17 0.03
CA GLU A 245 22.59 -1.22 -1.39
C GLU A 245 21.46 -1.83 -2.22
N VAL A 246 20.92 -1.02 -3.12
CA VAL A 246 19.72 -1.32 -3.91
C VAL A 246 20.00 -1.37 -5.41
N ALA A 247 21.01 -0.64 -5.88
CA ALA A 247 21.35 -0.53 -7.28
C ALA A 247 22.83 -0.17 -7.53
N VAL A 248 23.20 -0.15 -8.80
CA VAL A 248 24.43 0.46 -9.31
C VAL A 248 24.13 1.44 -10.45
N MET A 249 24.90 2.50 -10.57
CA MET A 249 24.82 3.49 -11.65
C MET A 249 25.97 3.27 -12.64
N ASP A 250 25.66 3.25 -13.94
CA ASP A 250 26.65 3.15 -15.02
C ASP A 250 27.19 4.52 -15.49
N LYS A 251 27.96 4.53 -16.57
CA LYS A 251 28.52 5.77 -17.16
C LYS A 251 27.49 6.65 -17.86
N ASP A 252 26.37 6.06 -18.28
CA ASP A 252 25.29 6.75 -18.98
C ASP A 252 24.24 7.31 -18.00
N GLU A 253 24.56 7.30 -16.70
CA GLU A 253 23.69 7.71 -15.59
C GLU A 253 22.40 6.86 -15.51
N VAL A 254 22.46 5.60 -15.94
CA VAL A 254 21.38 4.63 -15.83
C VAL A 254 21.56 3.78 -14.58
N PHE A 255 20.50 3.72 -13.78
CA PHE A 255 20.44 2.93 -12.56
C PHE A 255 20.02 1.50 -12.88
N HIS A 256 20.78 0.53 -12.38
CA HIS A 256 20.52 -0.89 -12.49
C HIS A 256 20.20 -1.45 -11.10
N PHE A 257 18.91 -1.69 -10.85
CA PHE A 257 18.40 -2.26 -9.61
C PHE A 257 18.45 -3.79 -9.66
N PHE A 258 18.90 -4.40 -8.57
CA PHE A 258 18.98 -5.86 -8.41
C PHE A 258 18.53 -6.37 -7.04
N ASN A 259 18.43 -5.49 -6.04
CA ASN A 259 17.98 -5.82 -4.68
C ASN A 259 16.81 -4.92 -4.28
N VAL A 260 15.66 -5.11 -4.96
CA VAL A 260 14.45 -4.28 -4.79
C VAL A 260 13.19 -5.12 -4.79
N LEU A 261 12.14 -4.57 -4.17
CA LEU A 261 10.79 -5.11 -4.22
C LEU A 261 10.01 -4.40 -5.32
N ALA A 262 9.47 -5.17 -6.27
CA ALA A 262 8.74 -4.62 -7.41
C ALA A 262 7.24 -4.87 -7.28
N SER A 263 6.48 -3.78 -7.23
CA SER A 263 5.00 -3.80 -7.26
C SER A 263 4.54 -3.58 -8.69
N HIS A 264 3.77 -4.54 -9.22
CA HIS A 264 3.23 -4.48 -10.58
C HIS A 264 1.74 -4.15 -10.50
N SER A 265 1.29 -3.26 -11.38
CA SER A 265 -0.13 -2.87 -11.55
C SER A 265 -0.79 -3.66 -12.67
#